data_AF-A0A2P8H6C0-F1
#
_entry.id   AF-A0A2P8H6C0-F1
#
_cell.length_a   1.000
_cell.length_b   1.000
_cell.length_c   1.000
_cell.angle_alpha   90.00
_cell.angle_beta   90.00
_cell.angle_gamma   90.00
#
_symmetry.space_group_name_H-M   'P 1'
#
loop_
_entity.id
_entity.type
_entity.pdbx_description
1 polymer ?
#
loop_
_entity_poly.entity_id
_entity_poly.type
_entity_poly.pdbx_seq_one_letter_code
_entity_poly.pdbx_strand_id
1 'polypeptide(L)'
;MSDVDLENGVPVEFVRREVLHIENVRKDFVHYARFRKHRGGDTTKCELCGIPFESDDCVSLVQVTGELNRYSCADCATKAIEFGAGAR
;
A
#
# COMPACT_ATOMS: atom_id res chain seq x y z
N MET A 1 29.18 18.24 1.86
CA MET A 1 29.35 16.77 1.72
C MET A 1 28.39 16.18 2.73
N SER A 2 27.30 15.57 2.27
CA SER A 2 26.29 14.99 3.16
C SER A 2 26.69 13.55 3.39
N ASP A 3 27.02 13.20 4.64
CA ASP A 3 27.28 11.83 5.05
C ASP A 3 26.02 10.98 4.79
N VAL A 4 26.14 9.97 3.93
CA VAL A 4 25.10 8.96 3.71
C VAL A 4 25.34 7.84 4.69
N ASP A 5 24.44 7.70 5.66
CA ASP A 5 24.45 6.56 6.57
C ASP A 5 24.29 5.26 5.76
N LEU A 6 25.08 4.24 6.08
CA LEU A 6 25.11 2.93 5.40
C LEU A 6 25.02 1.82 6.45
N GLU A 7 24.11 0.85 6.25
CA GLU A 7 24.08 -0.40 7.01
C GLU A 7 24.42 -1.56 6.07
N ASN A 8 25.46 -2.36 6.40
CA ASN A 8 25.96 -3.44 5.54
C ASN A 8 26.28 -3.04 4.08
N GLY A 9 26.69 -1.78 3.86
CA GLY A 9 27.04 -1.27 2.52
C GLY A 9 25.85 -0.83 1.66
N VAL A 10 24.64 -0.78 2.23
CA VAL A 10 23.44 -0.26 1.57
C VAL A 10 23.02 1.05 2.26
N PRO A 11 22.71 2.14 1.53
CA PRO A 11 22.31 3.38 2.18
C PRO A 11 21.03 3.15 2.99
N VAL A 12 20.97 3.65 4.23
CA VAL A 12 19.90 3.28 5.19
C VAL A 12 18.50 3.66 4.68
N GLU A 13 18.42 4.64 3.78
CA GLU A 13 17.19 5.03 3.08
C GLU A 13 16.56 3.88 2.26
N PHE A 14 17.36 2.88 1.86
CA PHE A 14 16.91 1.68 1.14
C PHE A 14 16.66 0.47 2.06
N VAL A 15 16.99 0.56 3.35
CA VAL A 15 16.95 -0.57 4.30
C VAL A 15 15.64 -0.62 5.10
N ARG A 16 14.80 0.42 5.05
CA ARG A 16 13.48 0.40 5.70
C ARG A 16 12.43 -0.29 4.84
N ARG A 17 12.56 -1.61 4.64
CA ARG A 17 11.41 -2.46 4.31
C ARG A 17 10.61 -2.67 5.59
N GLU A 18 9.67 -1.77 5.86
CA GLU A 18 8.63 -2.06 6.86
C GLU A 18 7.84 -3.28 6.37
N VAL A 19 8.09 -4.43 7.00
CA VAL A 19 7.26 -5.61 6.81
C VAL A 19 5.94 -5.34 7.52
N LEU A 20 4.89 -5.03 6.77
CA LEU A 20 3.58 -4.79 7.37
C LEU A 20 2.96 -6.15 7.73
N HIS A 21 2.64 -6.33 9.01
CA HIS A 21 1.90 -7.50 9.46
C HIS A 21 0.43 -7.37 9.05
N ILE A 22 -0.02 -8.26 8.17
CA ILE A 22 -1.38 -8.20 7.62
C ILE A 22 -2.30 -9.13 8.38
N GLU A 23 -3.36 -8.56 8.94
CA GLU A 23 -4.40 -9.32 9.64
C GLU A 23 -5.48 -9.79 8.68
N ASN A 24 -5.82 -8.94 7.70
CA ASN A 24 -6.92 -9.19 6.80
C ASN A 24 -6.78 -8.38 5.51
N VAL A 25 -7.33 -8.92 4.42
CA VAL A 25 -7.42 -8.25 3.13
C VAL A 25 -8.83 -8.39 2.59
N ARG A 26 -9.46 -7.26 2.28
CA ARG A 26 -10.72 -7.20 1.52
C ARG A 26 -10.39 -6.78 0.10
N LYS A 27 -10.15 -7.78 -0.74
CA LYS A 27 -9.85 -7.58 -2.16
C LYS A 27 -11.09 -7.09 -2.91
N ASP A 28 -10.88 -6.16 -3.84
CA ASP A 28 -11.90 -5.57 -4.71
C ASP A 28 -13.14 -5.06 -3.95
N PHE A 29 -12.89 -4.44 -2.80
CA PHE A 29 -13.92 -3.99 -1.87
C PHE A 29 -14.89 -2.99 -2.50
N VAL A 30 -14.41 -2.08 -3.35
CA VAL A 30 -15.24 -1.05 -3.97
C VAL A 30 -14.60 -0.49 -5.25
N HIS A 31 -15.42 -0.13 -6.25
CA HIS A 31 -14.93 0.61 -7.41
C HIS A 31 -14.41 2.01 -7.04
N TYR A 32 -13.27 2.39 -7.61
CA TYR A 32 -12.60 3.66 -7.33
C TYR A 32 -13.50 4.87 -7.61
N ALA A 33 -14.23 4.88 -8.73
CA ALA A 33 -15.17 5.96 -9.05
C ALA A 33 -16.23 6.20 -7.96
N ARG A 34 -16.69 5.14 -7.28
CA ARG A 34 -17.65 5.24 -6.17
C ARG A 34 -16.95 5.67 -4.88
N PHE A 35 -15.79 5.09 -4.60
CA PHE A 35 -14.98 5.41 -3.44
C PHE A 35 -14.56 6.88 -3.41
N ARG A 36 -14.05 7.40 -4.53
CA ARG A 36 -13.62 8.80 -4.69
C ARG A 36 -14.75 9.78 -4.38
N LYS A 37 -15.98 9.51 -4.85
CA LYS A 37 -17.17 10.33 -4.57
C LYS A 37 -17.51 10.36 -3.08
N HIS A 38 -17.34 9.23 -2.37
CA HIS A 38 -17.64 9.14 -0.94
C HIS A 38 -16.57 9.80 -0.06
N ARG A 39 -15.29 9.68 -0.45
CA ARG A 39 -14.13 10.21 0.30
C ARG A 39 -13.70 11.61 -0.11
N GLY A 40 -14.38 12.26 -1.05
CA GLY A 40 -14.00 13.59 -1.53
C GLY A 40 -12.67 13.64 -2.29
N GLY A 41 -12.14 12.49 -2.75
CA GLY A 41 -10.89 12.42 -3.50
C GLY A 41 -9.60 12.39 -2.69
N ASP A 42 -9.67 12.17 -1.37
CA ASP A 42 -8.49 12.20 -0.49
C ASP A 42 -7.46 11.11 -0.80
N THR A 43 -7.90 9.95 -1.28
CA THR A 43 -7.01 8.86 -1.71
C THR A 43 -7.11 8.71 -3.23
N THR A 44 -6.05 9.07 -3.93
CA THR A 44 -5.96 8.98 -5.41
C THR A 44 -5.02 7.89 -5.90
N LYS A 45 -4.26 7.29 -4.99
CA LYS A 45 -3.24 6.29 -5.30
C LYS A 45 -3.24 5.17 -4.27
N CYS A 46 -2.74 4.02 -4.69
CA CYS A 46 -2.45 2.90 -3.81
C CYS A 46 -1.46 3.31 -2.72
N GLU A 47 -1.79 3.07 -1.45
CA GLU A 47 -0.96 3.43 -0.30
C GLU A 47 0.19 2.44 -0.05
N LEU A 48 0.24 1.35 -0.84
CA LEU A 48 1.31 0.34 -0.79
C LEU A 48 2.34 0.53 -1.90
N CYS A 49 1.93 0.92 -3.11
CA CYS A 49 2.85 1.07 -4.25
C CYS A 49 2.87 2.47 -4.88
N GLY A 50 2.00 3.39 -4.44
CA GLY A 50 1.94 4.77 -4.93
C GLY A 50 1.33 4.93 -6.32
N ILE A 51 0.93 3.85 -7.00
CA ILE A 51 0.32 3.91 -8.34
C ILE A 51 -1.07 4.58 -8.24
N PRO A 52 -1.37 5.57 -9.09
CA PRO A 52 -2.69 6.21 -9.11
C PRO A 52 -3.78 5.22 -9.51
N PHE A 53 -4.99 5.42 -8.96
CA PHE A 53 -6.16 4.66 -9.36
C PHE A 53 -6.80 5.25 -10.61
N GLU A 54 -7.16 4.38 -11.55
CA GLU A 54 -7.99 4.69 -12.70
C GLU A 54 -9.48 4.58 -12.34
N SER A 55 -10.35 5.17 -13.15
CA SER A 55 -11.78 5.28 -12.81
C SER A 55 -12.50 3.93 -12.72
N ASP A 56 -12.05 2.95 -13.50
CA ASP A 56 -12.52 1.58 -13.57
C ASP A 56 -11.85 0.64 -12.57
N ASP A 57 -10.79 1.10 -11.88
CA ASP A 57 -10.10 0.29 -10.88
C ASP A 57 -11.00 -0.10 -9.70
N CYS A 58 -10.64 -1.23 -9.08
CA CYS A 58 -11.16 -1.63 -7.79
C CYS A 58 -10.16 -1.28 -6.68
N VAL A 59 -10.67 -0.65 -5.63
CA VAL A 59 -9.93 -0.36 -4.40
C VAL A 59 -10.13 -1.52 -3.44
N SER A 60 -9.01 -2.06 -2.99
CA SER A 60 -8.94 -3.08 -1.94
C SER A 60 -8.55 -2.45 -0.61
N LEU A 61 -8.92 -3.11 0.49
CA LEU A 61 -8.58 -2.66 1.84
C LEU A 61 -7.67 -3.69 2.52
N VAL A 62 -6.54 -3.24 3.01
CA VAL A 62 -5.54 -4.06 3.71
C VAL A 62 -5.47 -3.61 5.16
N GLN A 63 -5.81 -4.52 6.07
CA GLN A 63 -5.75 -4.29 7.51
C GLN A 63 -4.37 -4.68 8.03
N VAL A 64 -3.64 -3.67 8.51
CA VAL A 64 -2.30 -3.83 9.09
C VAL A 64 -2.43 -3.81 10.61
N THR A 65 -1.79 -4.75 11.30
CA THR A 65 -1.81 -4.83 12.77
C THR A 65 -1.31 -3.52 13.38
N GLY A 66 -2.13 -2.92 14.24
CA GLY A 66 -1.75 -1.72 14.99
C GLY A 66 -1.73 -0.42 14.17
N GLU A 67 -2.12 -0.46 12.90
CA GLU A 67 -2.18 0.73 12.03
C GLU A 67 -3.58 0.96 11.46
N LEU A 68 -3.76 2.11 10.79
CA LEU A 68 -4.94 2.38 9.98
C LEU A 68 -4.96 1.48 8.74
N ASN A 69 -6.16 1.09 8.34
CA ASN A 69 -6.37 0.33 7.11
C ASN A 69 -5.82 1.08 5.90
N ARG A 70 -5.09 0.37 5.05
CA ARG A 70 -4.50 0.91 3.83
C ARG A 70 -5.37 0.60 2.62
N TYR A 71 -5.59 1.57 1.75
CA TYR A 71 -6.22 1.39 0.45
C TYR A 71 -5.19 0.96 -0.58
N SER A 72 -5.48 -0.11 -1.30
CA SER A 72 -4.54 -0.72 -2.24
C SER A 72 -5.18 -1.07 -3.57
N CYS A 73 -4.36 -1.18 -4.61
CA CYS A 73 -4.78 -1.77 -5.88
C CYS A 73 -4.91 -3.29 -5.75
N ALA A 74 -5.61 -3.90 -6.71
CA ALA A 74 -5.84 -5.34 -6.75
C ALA A 74 -4.53 -6.15 -6.71
N ASP A 75 -3.47 -5.67 -7.37
CA ASP A 75 -2.16 -6.34 -7.39
C ASP A 75 -1.51 -6.36 -5.99
N CYS A 76 -1.49 -5.22 -5.31
CA CYS A 76 -0.92 -5.13 -3.96
C CYS A 76 -1.76 -5.93 -2.95
N ALA A 77 -3.09 -5.94 -3.10
CA ALA A 77 -3.95 -6.77 -2.29
C ALA A 77 -3.70 -8.27 -2.52
N THR A 78 -3.50 -8.68 -3.77
CA THR A 78 -3.16 -10.08 -4.12
C THR A 78 -1.83 -10.48 -3.51
N LYS A 79 -0.80 -9.64 -3.64
CA LYS A 79 0.49 -9.87 -2.96
C LYS A 79 0.36 -9.91 -1.45
N ALA A 80 -0.47 -9.07 -0.87
CA ALA A 80 -0.72 -9.07 0.57
C ALA A 80 -1.37 -10.37 1.06
N ILE A 81 -2.26 -10.98 0.26
CA ILE A 81 -2.86 -12.28 0.54
C ILE A 81 -1.82 -13.41 0.39
N GLU A 82 -1.03 -13.38 -0.67
CA GLU A 82 -0.08 -14.46 -1.00
C GLU A 82 1.19 -14.44 -0.14
N PHE A 83 1.68 -13.25 0.22
CA PHE A 83 3.01 -13.05 0.81
C PHE A 83 3.04 -12.10 2.02
N GLY A 84 1.92 -11.46 2.36
CA GLY A 84 1.89 -10.31 3.27
C GLY A 84 2.23 -8.98 2.57
N ALA A 85 1.95 -7.84 3.22
CA ALA A 85 2.21 -6.53 2.62
C ALA A 85 3.63 -6.09 2.92
N GLY A 86 4.56 -6.55 2.09
CA GLY A 86 5.95 -6.15 2.18
C GLY A 86 6.70 -6.56 0.92
N ALA A 87 6.36 -5.97 -0.23
CA ALA A 87 7.25 -5.96 -1.39
C ALA A 87 6.75 -5.06 -2.52
N ARG A 88 7.27 -3.84 -2.58
CA ARG A 88 8.04 -3.40 -3.76
C ARG A 88 9.11 -2.40 -3.35
#